data_AF-A0A443VLZ1-F1
#
_entry.id   AF-A0A443VLZ1-F1
#
_cell.length_a   1.000
_cell.length_b   1.000
_cell.length_c   1.000
_cell.angle_alpha   90.00
_cell.angle_beta   90.00
_cell.angle_gamma   90.00
#
_symmetry.space_group_name_H-M   'P 1'
#
loop_
_entity.id
_entity.type
_entity.pdbx_description
1 polymer ?
#
loop_
_entity_poly.entity_id
_entity_poly.type
_entity_poly.pdbx_seq_one_letter_code
_entity_poly.pdbx_strand_id
1 'polypeptide(L)' 'MKKEDVISYFGTVGNVAKALGISHASVSGWGEIIPKGRAFEIQALTDDQLKVNPELYTKPNQTAA' A
#
# COMPACT_ATOMS: atom_id res chain seq x y z
N MET A 1 -5.39 0.17 -0.26
CA MET A 1 -4.76 -0.49 -1.43
C MET A 1 -4.34 -1.89 -1.00
N LYS A 2 -4.61 -2.93 -1.81
CA LYS A 2 -4.21 -4.29 -1.44
C LYS A 2 -2.75 -4.53 -1.81
N LYS A 3 -2.08 -5.36 -1.00
CA LYS A 3 -0.69 -5.75 -1.23
C LYS A 3 -0.52 -6.50 -2.55
N GLU A 4 -1.47 -7.35 -2.89
CA GLU A 4 -1.45 -8.14 -4.13
C GLU A 4 -1.47 -7.26 -5.36
N ASP A 5 -2.37 -6.26 -5.42
CA ASP A 5 -2.45 -5.31 -6.53
C ASP A 5 -1.11 -4.59 -6.77
N VAL A 6 -0.45 -4.21 -5.67
CA VAL A 6 0.87 -3.56 -5.72
C VAL A 6 1.92 -4.53 -6.25
N ILE A 7 1.98 -5.76 -5.73
CA ILE A 7 2.95 -6.76 -6.20
C ILE A 7 2.70 -7.10 -7.66
N SER A 8 1.44 -7.23 -8.10
CA SER A 8 1.08 -7.47 -9.49
C SER A 8 1.51 -6.34 -10.42
N TYR A 9 1.40 -5.08 -9.98
CA TYR A 9 1.85 -3.93 -10.78
C TYR A 9 3.39 -3.85 -10.89
N PHE A 10 4.10 -3.98 -9.77
CA PHE A 10 5.57 -3.90 -9.74
C PHE A 10 6.26 -5.22 -10.11
N GLY A 11 5.49 -6.31 -10.26
CA GLY A 11 5.91 -7.68 -10.56
C GLY A 11 6.44 -8.47 -9.36
N THR A 12 7.25 -7.86 -8.50
CA THR A 12 7.85 -8.56 -7.34
C THR A 12 7.93 -7.67 -6.10
N VAL A 13 7.94 -8.31 -4.93
CA VAL A 13 8.19 -7.64 -3.63
C VAL A 13 9.50 -6.86 -3.64
N GLY A 14 10.54 -7.39 -4.29
CA GLY A 14 11.83 -6.70 -4.44
C GLY A 14 11.75 -5.41 -5.24
N ASN A 15 10.95 -5.38 -6.29
CA ASN A 15 10.74 -4.17 -7.09
C ASN A 15 9.96 -3.10 -6.32
N VAL A 16 8.93 -3.50 -5.55
CA VAL A 16 8.20 -2.59 -4.65
C VAL A 16 9.14 -1.98 -3.61
N ALA A 17 9.99 -2.81 -2.99
CA ALA A 17 10.96 -2.38 -1.99
C ALA A 17 11.96 -1.36 -2.58
N LYS A 18 12.47 -1.62 -3.79
CA LYS A 18 13.35 -0.69 -4.52
C LYS A 18 12.64 0.62 -4.86
N ALA A 19 11.40 0.56 -5.35
CA ALA A 19 10.61 1.74 -5.72
C ALA A 19 10.36 2.66 -4.51
N LEU A 20 10.14 2.07 -3.33
CA LEU A 20 9.92 2.80 -2.07
C LEU A 20 11.20 3.10 -1.27
N GLY A 21 12.36 2.62 -1.72
CA GLY A 21 13.62 2.77 -0.99
C GLY A 21 13.62 2.09 0.39
N ILE A 22 12.89 0.98 0.56
CA ILE A 22 12.77 0.24 1.83
C ILE A 22 13.31 -1.18 1.71
N SER A 23 13.41 -1.87 2.85
CA SER A 23 13.84 -3.26 2.88
C SER A 23 12.79 -4.21 2.30
N HIS A 24 13.23 -5.32 1.70
CA HIS A 24 12.35 -6.39 1.24
C HIS A 24 11.46 -6.94 2.37
N ALA A 25 12.02 -7.09 3.57
CA ALA A 25 11.29 -7.54 4.76
C ALA A 25 10.13 -6.62 5.14
N SER A 26 10.28 -5.30 4.93
CA SER A 26 9.23 -4.32 5.19
C SER A 26 8.01 -4.53 4.29
N VAL A 27 8.21 -4.85 3.00
CA VAL A 27 7.12 -5.13 2.06
C VAL A 27 6.50 -6.50 2.34
N SER A 28 7.32 -7.51 2.64
CA SER A 28 6.83 -8.84 3.02
C SER A 28 5.96 -8.80 4.27
N GLY A 29 6.28 -7.94 5.24
CA GLY A 29 5.53 -7.77 6.49
C GLY A 29 4.21 -7.00 6.37
N TRP A 30 3.86 -6.46 5.20
CA TRP A 30 2.54 -5.85 5.02
C TRP A 30 1.43 -6.90 5.10
N GLY A 31 0.31 -6.52 5.74
CA GLY A 31 -0.93 -7.27 5.70
C GLY A 31 -1.63 -7.19 4.34
N GLU A 32 -2.87 -7.69 4.26
CA GLU A 32 -3.67 -7.62 3.03
C GLU A 32 -3.81 -6.17 2.54
N ILE A 33 -4.12 -5.26 3.47
CA ILE A 33 -4.14 -3.82 3.23
C ILE A 33 -2.79 -3.23 3.62
N ILE A 34 -2.10 -2.62 2.65
CA ILE A 34 -0.79 -2.00 2.90
C ILE A 34 -0.96 -0.74 3.76
N PRO A 35 0.05 -0.30 4.53
CA PRO A 35 -0.06 0.90 5.35
C PRO A 35 -0.45 2.15 4.55
N LYS A 36 -1.32 3.01 5.12
CA LYS A 36 -1.86 4.21 4.47
C LYS A 36 -0.78 5.06 3.80
N GLY A 37 0.29 5.39 4.55
CA GLY A 37 1.40 6.20 4.03
C GLY A 37 2.03 5.58 2.77
N ARG A 38 2.29 4.26 2.80
CA ARG A 38 2.87 3.54 1.65
C ARG A 38 1.94 3.54 0.44
N ALA A 39 0.63 3.45 0.68
CA ALA A 39 -0.34 3.51 -0.40
C ALA A 39 -0.29 4.84 -1.15
N PHE A 40 -0.17 5.97 -0.43
CA PHE A 40 -0.05 7.28 -1.06
C PHE A 40 1.30 7.49 -1.75
N GLU A 41 2.40 6.99 -1.18
CA GLU A 41 3.71 6.98 -1.85
C GLU A 41 3.63 6.21 -3.18
N ILE A 42 3.02 5.02 -3.17
CA ILE A 42 2.84 4.20 -4.39
C ILE A 42 1.95 4.93 -5.41
N GLN A 43 0.86 5.56 -4.98
CA GLN A 43 0.00 6.32 -5.90
C GLN A 43 0.79 7.42 -6.61
N ALA A 44 1.63 8.17 -5.89
CA ALA A 44 2.49 9.20 -6.47
C ALA A 44 3.55 8.62 -7.42
N LEU A 45 4.15 7.47 -7.08
CA LEU A 45 5.14 6.78 -7.91
C LEU A 45 4.57 6.14 -9.18
N THR A 46 3.25 5.95 -9.23
CA THR A 46 2.57 5.27 -10.34
C THR A 46 1.71 6.21 -11.17
N ASP A 47 1.87 7.53 -10.99
CA ASP A 47 1.08 8.56 -11.69
C ASP A 47 -0.43 8.26 -11.63
N ASP A 48 -0.93 7.95 -10.42
CA ASP A 48 -2.33 7.62 -10.15
C ASP A 48 -2.87 6.35 -10.85
N GLN A 49 -2.01 5.47 -11.39
CA GLN A 49 -2.45 4.16 -11.90
C GLN A 49 -2.93 3.23 -10.77
N LEU A 50 -2.25 3.29 -9.61
CA LEU A 50 -2.68 2.62 -8.39
C LEU A 50 -3.26 3.63 -7.42
N LYS A 51 -4.60 3.79 -7.43
CA LYS A 51 -5.28 4.75 -6.54
C LYS A 51 -5.51 4.19 -5.15
N VAL A 52 -5.26 5.03 -4.14
CA VAL A 52 -5.61 4.74 -2.76
C VAL A 52 -7.11 4.91 -2.59
N ASN A 53 -7.80 3.85 -2.15
CA ASN A 53 -9.13 4.00 -1.54
C ASN A 53 -8.95 4.42 -0.07
N PRO A 54 -9.33 5.65 0.34
CA PRO A 54 -9.22 6.12 1.72
C PRO A 54 -10.13 5.37 2.69
N GLU A 55 -11.24 4.81 2.23
CA GLU A 55 -12.23 4.10 3.06
C GLU A 55 -11.59 2.90 3.77
N LEU A 56 -10.63 2.23 3.12
CA LEU A 56 -9.86 1.11 3.68
C LEU A 56 -9.01 1.48 4.91
N TYR A 57 -8.79 2.77 5.14
CA TYR A 57 -7.98 3.30 6.24
C TYR A 57 -8.79 4.08 7.26
N THR A 58 -10.10 4.20 7.03
CA THR A 58 -10.99 4.86 7.96
C THR A 58 -11.24 3.86 9.08
N LYS A 59 -10.68 4.10 10.26
CA LYS A 59 -11.07 3.32 11.43
C LYS A 59 -12.57 3.57 11.62
N PRO A 60 -13.42 2.53 11.72
CA PRO A 60 -14.78 2.73 12.17
C PRO A 60 -14.68 3.32 13.57
N ASN A 61 -14.94 4.61 13.68
CA ASN A 61 -15.07 5.25 14.97
C ASN A 61 -16.36 4.66 15.55
N GLN A 62 -16.24 3.65 16.42
CA GLN A 62 -17.34 3.20 17.27
C GLN A 62 -17.64 4.32 18.26
N THR A 63 -18.27 5.38 17.78
CA THR A 63 -19.07 6.29 18.60
C THR A 63 -20.51 5.82 18.41
N ALA A 64 -20.87 4.75 19.11
CA ALA A 64 -22.27 4.45 19.38
C ALA A 64 -22.62 5.16 20.69
N ALA A 65 -23.66 6.00 20.60
CA ALA A 65 -24.30 6.74 21.67
C ALA A 65 -24.84 5.84 22.80
#